data_AF-F0F2F7-F1
#
_entry.id   AF-F0F2F7-F1
#
_cell.length_a   1.000
_cell.length_b   1.000
_cell.length_c   1.000
_cell.angle_alpha   90.00
_cell.angle_beta   90.00
_cell.angle_gamma   90.00
#
_symmetry.space_group_name_H-M   'P 1'
#
loop_
_entity.id
_entity.type
_entity.pdbx_description
1 polymer ?
#
loop_
_entity_poly.entity_id
_entity_poly.type
_entity_poly.pdbx_seq_one_letter_code
_entity_poly.pdbx_strand_id
1 'polypeptide(L)'
;MTYTPDEDFADFLTKFGQPFAAKAAEEAVLQKYRGILPDQLLTYWRQYGFCGFADGLFWITNPDDYEDILPDWLPEAEQVRHKHYVIARTGWGELLVWEPAYGHKYTINPHFGFVGMEEDVSREIAKGCGDQEMRLFFPCKNRNILTGQTIKTARCSNAP
;
A
#
# COMPACT_ATOMS: atom_id res chain seq x y z
N MET A 1 1.35 19.75 18.70
CA MET A 1 2.48 18.79 18.75
C MET A 1 2.93 18.56 17.32
N THR A 2 4.11 19.02 16.95
CA THR A 2 4.71 18.72 15.64
C THR A 2 5.36 17.35 15.73
N TYR A 3 4.72 16.35 15.14
CA TYR A 3 5.27 15.01 15.03
C TYR A 3 6.38 15.01 13.98
N THR A 4 7.50 14.34 14.30
CA THR A 4 8.60 14.11 13.36
C THR A 4 8.41 12.73 12.74
N PRO A 5 8.26 12.60 11.42
CA PRO A 5 8.23 11.29 10.76
C PRO A 5 9.48 10.49 11.08
N ASP A 6 9.35 9.16 11.13
CA ASP A 6 10.53 8.29 11.10
C ASP A 6 11.31 8.49 9.79
N GLU A 7 12.57 8.05 9.80
CA GLU A 7 13.51 8.27 8.70
C GLU A 7 12.99 7.71 7.36
N ASP A 8 12.36 6.55 7.38
CA ASP A 8 11.81 5.87 6.21
C ASP A 8 10.64 6.69 5.63
N PHE A 9 9.68 7.09 6.46
CA PHE A 9 8.58 7.91 6.00
C PHE A 9 9.03 9.32 5.57
N ALA A 10 10.05 9.88 6.21
CA ALA A 10 10.63 11.17 5.82
C ALA A 10 11.29 11.11 4.44
N ASP A 11 11.96 10.01 4.09
CA ASP A 11 12.48 9.76 2.74
C ASP A 11 11.33 9.69 1.71
N PHE A 12 10.23 9.00 2.06
CA PHE A 12 9.02 9.01 1.23
C PHE A 12 8.46 10.43 1.01
N LEU A 13 8.36 11.24 2.07
CA LEU A 13 7.89 12.63 1.95
C LEU A 13 8.83 13.51 1.13
N THR A 14 10.15 13.30 1.22
CA THR A 14 11.12 13.97 0.34
C THR A 14 10.88 13.59 -1.11
N LYS A 15 10.60 12.31 -1.36
CA LYS A 15 10.32 11.77 -2.68
C LYS A 15 8.95 12.13 -3.21
N PHE A 16 7.90 12.34 -2.43
CA PHE A 16 6.50 12.49 -2.88
C PHE A 16 5.86 13.84 -2.54
N GLY A 17 6.46 14.62 -1.65
CA GLY A 17 5.91 15.87 -1.14
C GLY A 17 4.96 15.66 0.05
N GLN A 18 4.41 16.77 0.54
CA GLN A 18 3.48 16.76 1.66
C GLN A 18 2.10 16.20 1.26
N PRO A 19 1.37 15.57 2.20
CA PRO A 19 0.04 15.05 1.93
C PRO A 19 -0.97 16.16 1.62
N PHE A 20 -1.96 15.83 0.80
CA PHE A 20 -3.12 16.68 0.53
C PHE A 20 -4.42 15.86 0.66
N ALA A 21 -5.55 16.56 0.73
CA ALA A 21 -6.89 15.96 0.83
C ALA A 21 -7.02 14.91 1.96
N ALA A 22 -6.34 15.14 3.09
CA ALA A 22 -6.33 14.23 4.21
C ALA A 22 -7.72 14.12 4.87
N LYS A 23 -8.23 12.90 4.97
CA LYS A 23 -9.36 12.53 5.82
C LYS A 23 -8.82 11.86 7.06
N ALA A 24 -9.13 12.40 8.24
CA ALA A 24 -8.67 11.82 9.50
C ALA A 24 -9.15 10.37 9.65
N ALA A 25 -8.25 9.49 10.10
CA ALA A 25 -8.63 8.14 10.50
C ALA A 25 -9.32 8.22 11.87
N GLU A 26 -10.61 7.87 11.91
CA GLU A 26 -11.38 7.83 13.15
C GLU A 26 -10.80 6.75 14.08
N GLU A 27 -10.85 6.98 15.40
CA GLU A 27 -10.32 6.03 16.37
C GLU A 27 -11.02 4.66 16.27
N ALA A 28 -12.29 4.62 15.87
CA ALA A 28 -13.02 3.38 15.60
C ALA A 28 -12.35 2.55 14.48
N VAL A 29 -11.89 3.20 13.41
CA VAL A 29 -11.17 2.55 12.31
C VAL A 29 -9.80 2.06 12.80
N LEU A 30 -9.07 2.89 13.55
CA LEU A 30 -7.78 2.49 14.11
C LEU A 30 -7.89 1.27 15.03
N GLN A 31 -8.93 1.22 15.88
CA GLN A 31 -9.17 0.08 16.76
C GLN A 31 -9.65 -1.16 15.99
N LYS A 32 -10.44 -1.00 14.92
CA LYS A 32 -10.87 -2.11 14.05
C LYS A 32 -9.67 -2.88 13.48
N TYR A 33 -8.63 -2.17 13.06
CA TYR A 33 -7.47 -2.75 12.39
C TYR A 33 -6.28 -3.09 13.31
N ARG A 34 -6.39 -2.78 14.60
CA ARG A 34 -5.33 -3.04 15.59
C ARG A 34 -5.10 -4.54 15.76
N GLY A 35 -3.84 -4.95 15.68
CA GLY A 35 -3.45 -6.37 15.74
C GLY A 35 -3.78 -7.18 14.48
N ILE A 36 -4.36 -6.55 13.45
CA ILE A 36 -4.60 -7.14 12.12
C ILE A 36 -3.57 -6.59 11.13
N LEU A 37 -3.42 -5.27 11.10
CA LEU A 37 -2.44 -4.55 10.29
C LEU A 37 -1.25 -4.11 11.15
N PRO A 38 -0.08 -3.84 10.55
CA PRO A 38 1.07 -3.32 11.26
C PRO A 38 0.72 -2.04 12.04
N ASP A 39 1.15 -1.95 13.30
CA ASP A 39 0.91 -0.79 14.15
C ASP A 39 1.56 0.48 13.57
N GLN A 40 2.64 0.32 12.80
CA GLN A 40 3.26 1.41 12.05
C GLN A 40 2.30 2.01 11.01
N LEU A 41 1.47 1.20 10.32
CA LEU A 41 0.50 1.71 9.36
C LEU A 41 -0.58 2.54 10.06
N LEU A 42 -1.07 2.05 11.20
CA LEU A 42 -2.06 2.74 12.03
C LEU A 42 -1.51 4.05 12.58
N THR A 43 -0.20 4.09 12.88
CA THR A 43 0.52 5.29 13.27
C THR A 43 0.50 6.34 12.15
N TYR A 44 0.76 5.94 10.90
CA TYR A 44 0.66 6.84 9.75
C TYR A 44 -0.77 7.32 9.51
N TRP A 45 -1.77 6.44 9.63
CA TRP A 45 -3.18 6.82 9.50
C TRP A 45 -3.61 7.82 10.56
N ARG A 46 -3.17 7.66 11.81
CA ARG A 46 -3.47 8.61 12.89
C ARG A 46 -2.87 9.99 12.63
N GLN A 47 -1.72 10.05 11.96
CA GLN A 47 -0.97 11.29 11.75
C GLN A 47 -1.38 12.03 10.49
N TYR A 48 -1.46 11.31 9.37
CA TYR A 48 -1.68 11.87 8.04
C TYR A 48 -3.09 11.61 7.53
N GLY A 49 -3.81 10.67 8.14
CA GLY A 49 -5.10 10.22 7.64
C GLY A 49 -5.00 9.47 6.32
N PHE A 50 -6.16 9.27 5.71
CA PHE A 50 -6.28 8.80 4.33
C PHE A 50 -6.08 10.01 3.42
N CYS A 51 -4.94 10.06 2.74
CA CYS A 51 -4.46 11.25 2.05
C CYS A 51 -3.78 10.90 0.73
N GLY A 52 -3.71 11.89 -0.16
CA GLY A 52 -2.99 11.83 -1.41
C GLY A 52 -1.61 12.47 -1.32
N PHE A 53 -0.70 12.03 -2.17
CA PHE A 53 0.65 12.57 -2.32
C PHE A 53 0.96 12.81 -3.81
N ALA A 54 1.96 13.64 -4.09
CA ALA A 54 2.45 13.92 -5.44
C ALA A 54 1.32 14.20 -6.46
N ASP A 55 0.44 15.15 -6.14
CA ASP A 55 -0.70 15.55 -6.98
C ASP A 55 -1.62 14.39 -7.40
N GLY A 56 -1.74 13.39 -6.54
CA GLY A 56 -2.64 12.25 -6.70
C GLY A 56 -1.99 11.00 -7.27
N LEU A 57 -0.66 10.99 -7.44
CA LEU A 57 0.09 9.82 -7.91
C LEU A 57 0.09 8.65 -6.92
N PHE A 58 -0.06 8.93 -5.62
CA PHE A 58 -0.12 7.91 -4.58
C PHE A 58 -1.12 8.31 -3.49
N TRP A 59 -1.82 7.34 -2.94
CA TRP A 59 -2.82 7.55 -1.91
C TRP A 59 -2.70 6.49 -0.82
N ILE A 60 -2.79 6.92 0.43
CA ILE A 60 -3.12 6.04 1.55
C ILE A 60 -4.64 5.93 1.62
N THR A 61 -5.15 4.71 1.66
CA THR A 61 -6.59 4.43 1.56
C THR A 61 -7.14 3.84 2.85
N ASN A 62 -8.44 4.05 3.08
CA ASN A 62 -9.18 3.32 4.10
C ASN A 62 -9.55 1.95 3.51
N PRO A 63 -9.15 0.82 4.11
CA PRO A 63 -9.48 -0.48 3.55
C PRO A 63 -10.99 -0.76 3.53
N ASP A 64 -11.77 -0.13 4.43
CA ASP A 64 -13.23 -0.26 4.45
C ASP A 64 -13.88 0.16 3.12
N ASP A 65 -13.28 1.12 2.42
CA ASP A 65 -13.81 1.66 1.16
C ASP A 65 -13.66 0.65 -0.01
N TYR A 66 -12.96 -0.46 0.21
CA TYR A 66 -12.65 -1.48 -0.80
C TYR A 66 -13.06 -2.90 -0.38
N GLU A 67 -13.68 -3.08 0.80
CA GLU A 67 -14.05 -4.41 1.33
C GLU A 67 -15.02 -5.16 0.42
N ASP A 68 -15.87 -4.44 -0.30
CA ASP A 68 -16.88 -4.96 -1.22
C ASP A 68 -16.32 -5.33 -2.59
N ILE A 69 -15.37 -4.55 -3.12
CA ILE A 69 -14.82 -4.78 -4.46
C ILE A 69 -13.61 -5.71 -4.47
N LEU A 70 -12.82 -5.75 -3.40
CA LEU A 70 -11.57 -6.51 -3.36
C LEU A 70 -11.75 -8.03 -3.60
N PRO A 71 -12.80 -8.69 -3.07
CA PRO A 71 -13.04 -10.11 -3.31
C PRO A 71 -13.14 -10.45 -4.80
N ASP A 72 -13.78 -9.61 -5.62
CA ASP A 72 -14.00 -9.90 -7.05
C ASP A 72 -12.70 -10.04 -7.86
N TRP A 73 -11.58 -9.52 -7.34
CA TRP A 73 -10.28 -9.57 -7.99
C TRP A 73 -9.43 -10.77 -7.56
N LEU A 74 -9.69 -11.35 -6.39
CA LEU A 74 -8.85 -12.40 -5.82
C LEU A 74 -9.49 -13.78 -5.98
N PRO A 75 -8.71 -14.88 -6.12
CA PRO A 75 -9.27 -16.23 -6.17
C PRO A 75 -10.06 -16.56 -4.90
N GLU A 76 -11.21 -17.23 -5.04
CA GLU A 76 -12.08 -17.62 -3.91
C GLU A 76 -11.32 -18.41 -2.83
N ALA A 77 -10.36 -19.26 -3.25
CA ALA A 77 -9.51 -20.01 -2.33
C ALA A 77 -8.67 -19.11 -1.41
N GLU A 78 -8.17 -17.98 -1.90
CA GLU A 78 -7.40 -17.01 -1.10
C GLU A 78 -8.36 -16.21 -0.20
N GLN A 79 -9.54 -15.83 -0.69
CA GLN A 79 -10.54 -15.09 0.09
C GLN A 79 -11.02 -15.87 1.33
N VAL A 80 -11.16 -17.20 1.20
CA VAL A 80 -11.60 -18.08 2.31
C VAL A 80 -10.48 -18.27 3.33
N ARG A 81 -9.22 -18.31 2.87
CA ARG A 81 -8.06 -18.57 3.72
C ARG A 81 -7.57 -17.33 4.45
N HIS A 82 -7.62 -16.19 3.79
CA HIS A 82 -6.93 -14.98 4.21
C HIS A 82 -7.79 -13.74 4.00
N LYS A 83 -7.71 -12.80 4.94
CA LYS A 83 -8.28 -11.46 4.78
C LYS A 83 -7.25 -10.55 4.11
N HIS A 84 -7.73 -9.73 3.19
CA HIS A 84 -6.93 -8.84 2.36
C HIS A 84 -7.42 -7.40 2.55
N TYR A 85 -6.51 -6.44 2.51
CA TYR A 85 -6.80 -5.04 2.81
C TYR A 85 -6.10 -4.12 1.82
N VAL A 86 -6.85 -3.25 1.14
CA VAL A 86 -6.25 -2.21 0.29
C VAL A 86 -5.72 -1.08 1.17
N ILE A 87 -4.40 -1.04 1.35
CA ILE A 87 -3.75 -0.06 2.23
C ILE A 87 -3.32 1.21 1.49
N ALA A 88 -3.16 1.11 0.17
CA ALA A 88 -2.81 2.22 -0.69
C ALA A 88 -3.31 2.01 -2.12
N ARG A 89 -3.36 3.10 -2.89
CA ARG A 89 -3.57 3.03 -4.34
C ARG A 89 -2.66 3.99 -5.09
N THR A 90 -2.40 3.68 -6.35
CA THR A 90 -1.66 4.59 -7.26
C THR A 90 -2.62 5.56 -7.95
N GLY A 91 -2.05 6.58 -8.60
CA GLY A 91 -2.82 7.54 -9.40
C GLY A 91 -3.52 6.91 -10.60
N TRP A 92 -3.05 5.74 -11.06
CA TRP A 92 -3.69 4.94 -12.11
C TRP A 92 -4.77 3.98 -11.60
N GLY A 93 -5.03 3.99 -10.29
CA GLY A 93 -6.04 3.14 -9.66
C GLY A 93 -5.56 1.72 -9.38
N GLU A 94 -4.25 1.45 -9.42
CA GLU A 94 -3.72 0.17 -8.95
C GLU A 94 -3.89 0.09 -7.44
N LEU A 95 -4.36 -1.04 -6.94
CA LEU A 95 -4.63 -1.27 -5.52
C LEU A 95 -3.49 -2.09 -4.93
N LEU A 96 -2.88 -1.57 -3.87
CA LEU A 96 -1.80 -2.21 -3.13
C LEU A 96 -2.41 -2.93 -1.93
N VAL A 97 -2.36 -4.25 -1.96
CA VAL A 97 -3.10 -5.11 -1.05
C VAL A 97 -2.15 -5.72 -0.02
N TRP A 98 -2.48 -5.49 1.24
CA TRP A 98 -1.82 -6.11 2.37
C TRP A 98 -2.59 -7.35 2.83
N GLU A 99 -1.87 -8.43 3.06
CA GLU A 99 -2.35 -9.63 3.72
C GLU A 99 -1.60 -9.81 5.04
N PRO A 100 -2.28 -9.96 6.20
CA PRO A 100 -1.63 -9.97 7.51
C PRO A 100 -0.50 -10.98 7.69
N ALA A 101 -0.55 -12.12 6.98
CA ALA A 101 0.46 -13.17 7.09
C ALA A 101 1.60 -13.05 6.06
N TYR A 102 1.43 -12.25 4.99
CA TYR A 102 2.36 -12.21 3.84
C TYR A 102 2.80 -10.79 3.47
N GLY A 103 2.31 -9.76 4.14
CA GLY A 103 2.66 -8.37 3.84
C GLY A 103 1.96 -7.84 2.61
N HIS A 104 2.62 -6.97 1.84
CA HIS A 104 2.12 -6.49 0.56
C HIS A 104 2.23 -7.58 -0.49
N LYS A 105 1.21 -8.45 -0.59
CA LYS A 105 1.23 -9.67 -1.41
C LYS A 105 0.69 -9.45 -2.82
N TYR A 106 -0.30 -8.58 -2.99
CA TYR A 106 -0.95 -8.37 -4.28
C TYR A 106 -0.94 -6.91 -4.70
N THR A 107 -0.69 -6.71 -5.99
CA THR A 107 -0.97 -5.45 -6.69
C THR A 107 -2.04 -5.73 -7.73
N ILE A 108 -3.23 -5.15 -7.54
CA ILE A 108 -4.33 -5.27 -8.50
C ILE A 108 -4.24 -4.09 -9.45
N ASN A 109 -4.27 -4.36 -10.75
CA ASN A 109 -4.36 -3.36 -11.80
C ASN A 109 -5.72 -3.46 -12.49
N PRO A 110 -6.72 -2.65 -12.07
CA PRO A 110 -8.06 -2.71 -12.63
C PRO A 110 -8.12 -2.29 -14.09
N HIS A 111 -7.22 -1.39 -14.52
CA HIS A 111 -7.17 -0.89 -15.88
C HIS A 111 -6.87 -2.00 -16.90
N PHE A 112 -6.00 -2.95 -16.53
CA PHE A 112 -5.63 -4.08 -17.39
C PHE A 112 -6.29 -5.41 -17.01
N GLY A 113 -7.13 -5.44 -15.97
CA GLY A 113 -7.77 -6.68 -15.52
C GLY A 113 -6.77 -7.67 -14.91
N PHE A 114 -5.66 -7.20 -14.35
CA PHE A 114 -4.52 -8.04 -13.95
C PHE A 114 -4.28 -7.99 -12.44
N VAL A 115 -3.88 -9.12 -11.86
CA VAL A 115 -3.43 -9.22 -10.47
C VAL A 115 -1.99 -9.70 -10.45
N GLY A 116 -1.08 -8.84 -10.00
CA GLY A 116 0.31 -9.18 -9.75
C GLY A 116 0.50 -9.73 -8.34
N MET A 117 1.41 -10.69 -8.20
CA MET A 117 1.92 -11.14 -6.91
C MET A 117 3.28 -10.52 -6.67
N GLU A 118 3.49 -10.09 -5.43
CA GLU A 118 4.73 -9.47 -4.96
C GLU A 118 5.60 -10.53 -4.25
N GLU A 119 6.77 -10.09 -3.76
CA GLU A 119 7.69 -10.96 -3.03
C GLU A 119 7.05 -11.52 -1.74
N ASP A 120 7.29 -12.81 -1.48
CA ASP A 120 6.82 -13.47 -0.27
C ASP A 120 7.69 -13.09 0.93
N VAL A 121 7.14 -12.26 1.82
CA VAL A 121 7.76 -11.85 3.09
C VAL A 121 7.10 -12.49 4.32
N SER A 122 6.38 -13.61 4.13
CA SER A 122 5.65 -14.28 5.22
C SER A 122 6.55 -14.74 6.36
N ARG A 123 7.80 -15.12 6.06
CA ARG A 123 8.77 -15.54 7.07
C ARG A 123 9.18 -14.38 7.98
N GLU A 124 9.27 -13.18 7.44
CA GLU A 124 9.65 -11.94 8.12
C GLU A 124 8.47 -11.49 8.99
N ILE A 125 7.27 -11.48 8.41
CA ILE A 125 6.02 -11.22 9.13
C ILE A 125 5.88 -12.17 10.32
N ALA A 126 6.12 -13.47 10.13
CA ALA A 126 6.04 -14.48 11.20
C ALA A 126 7.08 -14.28 12.33
N LYS A 127 8.18 -13.58 12.07
CA LYS A 127 9.17 -13.18 13.10
C LYS A 127 8.77 -11.90 13.85
N GLY A 128 7.63 -11.30 13.51
CA GLY A 128 7.18 -10.02 14.09
C GLY A 128 7.74 -8.79 13.37
N CYS A 129 8.28 -8.94 12.15
CA CYS A 129 8.84 -7.82 11.39
C CYS A 129 7.78 -7.01 10.60
N GLY A 130 6.48 -7.18 10.87
CA GLY A 130 5.41 -6.51 10.11
C GLY A 130 5.53 -4.98 10.08
N ASP A 131 5.89 -4.35 11.20
CA ASP A 131 6.13 -2.91 11.26
C ASP A 131 7.34 -2.48 10.42
N GLN A 132 8.40 -3.31 10.39
CA GLN A 132 9.59 -3.04 9.58
C GLN A 132 9.25 -3.12 8.09
N GLU A 133 8.52 -4.14 7.66
CA GLU A 133 8.03 -4.26 6.28
C GLU A 133 7.17 -3.05 5.89
N MET A 134 6.31 -2.59 6.81
CA MET A 134 5.50 -1.39 6.59
C MET A 134 6.33 -0.11 6.49
N ARG A 135 7.42 0.02 7.26
CA ARG A 135 8.35 1.15 7.10
C ARG A 135 9.01 1.15 5.73
N LEU A 136 9.47 -0.02 5.27
CA LEU A 136 10.13 -0.17 3.97
C LEU A 136 9.18 0.03 2.77
N PHE A 137 7.89 -0.29 2.94
CA PHE A 137 6.89 -0.21 1.88
C PHE A 137 6.81 1.16 1.19
N PHE A 138 6.78 2.25 1.96
CA PHE A 138 6.63 3.63 1.44
C PHE A 138 7.89 4.15 0.70
N PRO A 139 9.10 4.14 1.31
CA PRO A 139 10.34 4.56 0.64
C PRO A 139 10.64 3.81 -0.65
N CYS A 140 10.29 2.52 -0.71
CA CYS A 140 10.50 1.68 -1.88
C CYS A 140 9.62 2.09 -3.08
N LYS A 141 8.60 2.93 -2.87
CA LYS A 141 7.83 3.49 -3.99
C LYS A 141 8.65 4.58 -4.69
N ASN A 142 8.63 4.55 -6.02
CA ASN A 142 9.33 5.51 -6.84
C ASN A 142 8.36 6.17 -7.82
N ARG A 143 8.38 7.51 -7.94
CA ARG A 143 7.50 8.24 -8.86
C ARG A 143 7.62 7.75 -10.31
N ASN A 144 8.81 7.37 -10.76
CA ASN A 144 9.04 6.94 -12.14
C ASN A 144 8.38 5.58 -12.45
N ILE A 145 8.31 4.72 -11.44
CA ILE A 145 7.63 3.42 -11.55
C ILE A 145 6.11 3.65 -11.58
N LEU A 146 5.60 4.48 -10.67
CA LEU A 146 4.17 4.78 -10.56
C LEU A 146 3.60 5.61 -11.72
N THR A 147 4.44 6.35 -12.46
CA THR A 147 4.03 7.07 -13.67
C THR A 147 4.16 6.22 -14.95
N GLY A 148 4.56 4.96 -14.84
CA GLY A 148 4.77 4.06 -15.98
C GLY A 148 5.96 4.41 -16.87
N GLN A 149 6.82 5.37 -16.46
CA GLN A 149 7.97 5.79 -17.25
C GLN A 149 9.07 4.72 -17.31
N THR A 150 9.14 3.82 -16.32
CA THR A 150 10.12 2.72 -16.30
C THR A 150 9.68 1.48 -17.11
N ILE A 151 8.40 1.34 -17.46
CA ILE A 151 7.92 0.19 -18.25
C ILE A 151 8.39 0.28 -19.73
N LYS A 152 8.80 1.47 -20.20
CA LYS A 152 9.28 1.67 -21.57
C LYS A 152 10.70 1.12 -21.84
N THR A 153 11.52 0.87 -20.84
CA THR A 153 12.93 0.45 -21.07
C THR A 153 13.15 -1.07 -21.10
N ALA A 154 12.13 -1.90 -20.86
CA ALA A 154 12.30 -3.36 -20.84
C ALA A 154 11.54 -4.13 -21.95
N ARG A 155 10.78 -3.46 -22.84
CA ARG A 155 10.00 -4.15 -23.89
C ARG A 155 10.40 -3.87 -25.35
N CYS A 156 11.48 -3.13 -25.61
CA CYS A 156 12.01 -2.97 -26.96
C CYS A 156 13.53 -3.15 -26.99
N SER A 157 14.02 -4.33 -26.63
CA SER A 157 15.41 -4.71 -26.91
C SER A 157 15.57 -6.17 -27.32
N ASN A 158 14.49 -6.87 -27.67
CA ASN A 158 14.54 -8.16 -28.36
C ASN A 158 13.29 -8.38 -29.21
N ALA A 159 13.35 -7.91 -30.45
CA ALA A 159 12.62 -8.45 -31.59
C ALA A 159 13.56 -8.29 -32.80
N PRO A 160 13.57 -9.27 -33.73
CA PRO A 160 14.76 -9.89 -34.32
C PRO A 160 15.65 -8.99 -35.19
#